data_AF-A0A2E0VL02-F1
#
_entry.id   AF-A0A2E0VL02-F1
#
_cell.length_a   1.000
_cell.length_b   1.000
_cell.length_c   1.000
_cell.angle_alpha   90.00
_cell.angle_beta   90.00
_cell.angle_gamma   90.00
#
_symmetry.space_group_name_H-M   'P 1'
#
loop_
_entity.id
_entity.type
_entity.pdbx_description
1 polymer ?
#
loop_
_entity_poly.entity_id
_entity_poly.type
_entity_poly.pdbx_seq_one_letter_code
_entity_poly.pdbx_strand_id
1 'polypeptide(L)'
;EIFDPETSRRVLVDHAFIVTGGEITKQARNWLGGKLDASKRSQILFMDREDILNLYIANGLPLPGKALPTTEPDSDDDIPF
;
A
#
# COMPACT_ATOMS: atom_id res chain seq x y z
N GLU A 1 17.47 -9.73 -9.96
CA GLU A 1 17.04 -10.87 -10.79
C GLU A 1 16.05 -11.71 -10.00
N ILE A 2 14.92 -12.07 -10.61
CA ILE A 2 13.91 -12.97 -10.03
C ILE A 2 13.90 -14.26 -10.84
N PHE A 3 13.70 -15.38 -10.18
CA PHE A 3 13.48 -16.66 -10.86
C PHE A 3 12.03 -16.74 -11.34
N ASP A 4 11.86 -16.93 -12.64
CA ASP A 4 10.57 -17.24 -13.26
C ASP A 4 10.41 -18.76 -13.36
N PRO A 5 9.49 -19.37 -12.60
CA PRO A 5 9.27 -20.82 -12.62
C PRO A 5 8.63 -21.32 -13.93
N GLU A 6 7.94 -20.47 -14.70
CA GLU A 6 7.31 -20.87 -15.96
C GLU A 6 8.35 -21.06 -17.06
N THR A 7 9.32 -20.15 -17.15
CA THR A 7 10.40 -20.23 -18.14
C THR A 7 11.67 -20.89 -17.61
N SER A 8 11.71 -21.21 -16.31
CA SER A 8 12.87 -21.73 -15.58
C SER A 8 14.15 -20.91 -15.77
N ARG A 9 14.01 -19.58 -15.85
CA ARG A 9 15.11 -18.64 -16.07
C ARG A 9 15.10 -17.53 -15.03
N ARG A 10 16.27 -16.93 -14.81
CA ARG A 10 16.36 -15.68 -14.06
C ARG A 10 16.12 -14.52 -15.01
N VAL A 11 15.18 -13.67 -14.66
CA VAL A 11 14.80 -12.49 -15.42
C VAL A 11 15.11 -11.23 -14.64
N LEU A 12 15.47 -10.19 -15.37
CA LEU A 12 15.51 -8.83 -14.83
C LEU A 12 14.10 -8.26 -14.83
N VAL A 13 13.83 -7.41 -13.86
CA VAL A 13 12.52 -6.77 -13.70
C VAL A 13 12.71 -5.31 -14.10
N ASP A 14 11.95 -4.83 -15.08
CA ASP A 14 12.01 -3.41 -15.46
C ASP A 14 11.19 -2.55 -14.50
N HIS A 15 10.06 -3.06 -14.01
CA HIS A 15 9.15 -2.34 -13.11
C HIS A 15 8.65 -3.26 -12.00
N ALA A 16 8.66 -2.78 -10.76
CA ALA A 16 8.12 -3.49 -9.62
C ALA A 16 7.28 -2.55 -8.74
N PHE A 17 6.09 -3.02 -8.38
CA PHE A 17 5.22 -2.36 -7.41
C PHE A 17 5.19 -3.17 -6.12
N ILE A 18 5.59 -2.55 -5.02
CA ILE A 18 5.62 -3.19 -3.71
C ILE A 18 4.59 -2.48 -2.84
N VAL A 19 3.50 -3.18 -2.55
CA VAL A 19 2.32 -2.63 -1.86
C VAL A 19 2.10 -3.36 -0.56
N THR A 20 1.87 -2.64 0.53
CA THR A 20 1.58 -3.23 1.85
C THR A 20 0.53 -2.45 2.61
N GLY A 21 -0.22 -3.14 3.48
CA GLY A 21 -1.13 -2.50 4.44
C GLY A 21 -0.45 -2.00 5.72
N GLY A 22 0.86 -2.22 5.87
CA GLY A 22 1.67 -1.75 7.00
C GLY A 22 2.72 -0.72 6.56
N GLU A 23 3.70 -0.45 7.42
CA GLU A 23 4.84 0.40 7.06
C GLU A 23 5.91 -0.41 6.30
N ILE A 24 6.50 0.17 5.26
CA ILE A 24 7.75 -0.33 4.67
C ILE A 24 8.93 0.43 5.26
N THR A 25 9.70 -0.22 6.13
CA THR A 25 10.86 0.41 6.76
C THR A 25 11.93 0.79 5.73
N LYS A 26 12.77 1.78 6.08
CA LYS A 26 13.90 2.19 5.23
C LYS A 26 14.86 1.04 4.93
N GLN A 27 15.13 0.18 5.92
CA GLN A 27 15.98 -0.99 5.77
C GLN A 27 15.38 -1.98 4.76
N ALA A 28 14.06 -2.22 4.85
CA ALA A 28 13.37 -3.07 3.89
C ALA A 28 13.41 -2.49 2.47
N ARG A 29 13.14 -1.18 2.31
CA ARG A 29 13.24 -0.50 1.00
C ARG A 29 14.63 -0.65 0.38
N ASN A 30 15.68 -0.40 1.17
CA ASN A 30 17.07 -0.54 0.71
C ASN A 30 17.42 -1.99 0.34
N TRP A 31 16.97 -2.96 1.15
CA TRP A 31 17.23 -4.37 0.90
C TRP A 31 16.51 -4.87 -0.37
N LEU A 32 15.22 -4.54 -0.52
CA LEU A 32 14.43 -4.87 -1.72
C LEU A 32 14.97 -4.15 -2.95
N GLY A 33 15.30 -2.86 -2.83
CA GLY A 33 15.92 -2.09 -3.89
C GLY A 33 17.21 -2.74 -4.39
N GLY A 34 18.13 -3.11 -3.47
CA GLY A 34 19.38 -3.78 -3.85
C GLY A 34 19.20 -5.17 -4.46
N LYS A 35 18.15 -5.92 -4.07
CA LYS A 35 17.86 -7.26 -4.61
C LYS A 35 17.22 -7.21 -6.00
N LEU A 36 16.28 -6.29 -6.18
CA LEU A 36 15.52 -6.16 -7.42
C LEU A 36 16.30 -5.36 -8.46
N ASP A 37 16.97 -4.29 -8.06
CA ASP A 37 17.69 -3.37 -8.92
C ASP A 37 19.20 -3.66 -9.01
N ALA A 38 19.57 -4.94 -9.12
CA ALA A 38 20.97 -5.35 -9.21
C ALA A 38 21.70 -4.77 -10.45
N SER A 39 20.96 -4.32 -11.46
CA SER A 39 21.50 -3.74 -12.71
C SER A 39 21.26 -2.23 -12.88
N LYS A 40 20.70 -1.53 -11.87
CA LYS A 40 20.34 -0.10 -11.92
C LYS A 40 19.39 0.30 -13.06
N ARG A 41 18.43 -0.56 -13.38
CA ARG A 41 17.46 -0.37 -14.47
C ARG A 41 16.01 -0.53 -14.03
N SER A 42 15.77 -0.96 -12.79
CA SER A 42 14.43 -1.28 -12.31
C SER A 42 13.77 -0.02 -11.75
N GLN A 43 12.59 0.32 -12.25
CA GLN A 43 11.73 1.31 -11.61
C GLN A 43 10.92 0.62 -10.51
N ILE A 44 11.24 0.92 -9.25
CA ILE A 44 10.58 0.32 -8.10
C ILE A 44 9.74 1.37 -7.40
N LEU A 45 8.41 1.18 -7.40
CA LEU A 45 7.48 1.99 -6.62
C LEU A 45 7.13 1.25 -5.33
N PHE A 46 7.37 1.90 -4.20
CA PHE A 46 6.93 1.44 -2.89
C PHE A 46 5.68 2.22 -2.50
N MET A 47 4.61 1.50 -2.13
CA MET A 47 3.39 2.07 -1.57
C MET A 47 3.10 1.39 -0.24
N ASP A 48 3.12 2.15 0.84
CA ASP A 48 2.74 1.66 2.15
C ASP A 48 1.29 2.02 2.51
N ARG A 49 0.89 1.75 3.74
CA ARG A 49 -0.48 2.01 4.22
C ARG A 49 -0.93 3.44 3.93
N GLU A 50 -0.06 4.42 4.14
CA GLU A 50 -0.42 5.83 4.02
C GLU A 50 -0.65 6.21 2.56
N ASP A 51 0.19 5.71 1.66
CA ASP A 51 0.02 5.88 0.22
C ASP A 51 -1.33 5.31 -0.26
N ILE A 52 -1.72 4.13 0.21
CA ILE A 52 -3.01 3.50 -0.14
C ILE A 52 -4.18 4.37 0.33
N LEU A 53 -4.13 4.91 1.55
CA LEU A 53 -5.19 5.78 2.06
C LEU A 53 -5.27 7.10 1.31
N ASN A 54 -4.12 7.68 0.97
CA ASN A 54 -4.05 8.89 0.17
C ASN A 54 -4.64 8.67 -1.22
N LEU A 55 -4.42 7.51 -1.84
CA LEU A 55 -5.07 7.14 -3.10
C LEU A 55 -6.59 7.06 -2.96
N TYR A 56 -7.11 6.57 -1.84
CA TYR A 56 -8.56 6.50 -1.59
C TYR A 56 -9.19 7.90 -1.54
N ILE A 57 -8.52 8.83 -0.85
CA ILE A 57 -8.95 10.22 -0.72
C ILE A 57 -8.87 10.94 -2.08
N ALA A 58 -7.73 10.85 -2.76
CA ALA A 58 -7.49 11.55 -4.02
C ALA A 58 -8.42 11.09 -5.15
N ASN A 59 -8.79 9.81 -5.17
CA ASN A 59 -9.71 9.25 -6.17
C ASN A 59 -11.19 9.31 -5.74
N GLY A 60 -11.49 9.82 -4.54
CA GLY A 60 -12.87 9.91 -4.03
C GLY A 60 -13.57 8.55 -3.95
N LEU A 61 -12.83 7.47 -3.66
CA LEU A 61 -13.42 6.15 -3.56
C LEU A 61 -14.35 6.07 -2.33
N PRO A 62 -15.56 5.51 -2.46
CA PRO A 62 -16.48 5.41 -1.34
C PRO A 62 -15.92 4.47 -0.28
N LEU A 63 -15.96 4.88 0.99
CA LEU A 63 -15.53 4.01 2.09
C LEU A 63 -16.32 2.70 2.08
N PRO A 64 -15.69 1.56 2.43
CA PRO A 64 -16.42 0.32 2.64
C PRO A 64 -17.52 0.54 3.68
N GLY A 65 -18.71 -0.03 3.48
CA GLY A 65 -19.86 0.26 4.37
C GLY A 65 -19.60 -0.03 5.86
N LYS A 66 -18.69 -0.95 6.20
CA LYS A 66 -18.26 -1.24 7.58
C LYS A 66 -17.31 -0.21 8.19
N ALA A 67 -16.75 0.69 7.39
CA ALA A 67 -15.89 1.78 7.84
C ALA A 67 -16.67 3.09 8.08
N LEU A 68 -17.96 3.11 7.74
CA LEU A 68 -18.84 4.21 8.10
C LEU A 68 -19.08 4.17 9.62
N PRO A 69 -19.10 5.33 10.30
CA PRO A 69 -19.49 5.38 11.70
C PRO A 69 -20.89 4.75 11.84
N THR A 70 -21.06 3.87 12.82
CA THR A 70 -22.40 3.52 13.27
C THR A 70 -23.00 4.80 13.80
N THR A 71 -24.03 5.32 13.14
CA THR A 71 -24.88 6.35 13.73
C THR A 71 -25.61 5.69 14.90
N GLU A 72 -24.97 5.64 16.06
CA GLU A 72 -25.76 5.53 17.29
C GLU A 72 -26.59 6.81 17.33
N PRO A 73 -27.93 6.73 17.40
CA PRO A 73 -28.74 7.92 17.54
C PRO A 73 -28.26 8.64 18.80
N ASP A 74 -28.02 9.95 18.69
CA ASP A 74 -27.88 10.82 19.86
C ASP A 74 -29.00 10.42 20.82
N SER A 75 -28.64 9.82 21.95
CA SER A 75 -29.56 9.77 23.08
C SER A 75 -29.84 11.23 23.39
N ASP A 76 -31.06 11.62 23.08
CA ASP A 76 -31.74 12.90 23.29
C ASP A 76 -31.84 13.18 24.82
N ASP A 77 -30.73 13.04 25.55
CA ASP A 77 -30.63 13.29 26.97
C ASP A 77 -30.55 14.81 27.16
N ASP A 78 -31.73 15.41 27.08
CA ASP A 78 -32.18 16.61 27.80
C ASP A 78 -31.04 17.50 28.28
N ILE A 79 -30.61 18.44 27.43
CA ILE A 79 -29.79 19.58 27.85
C ILE A 79 -30.67 20.40 28.82
N PRO A 80 -30.41 20.39 30.13
CA PRO A 80 -31.24 21.13 31.07
C PRO A 80 -30.79 22.59 31.01
N PHE A 81 -31.73 23.47 30.68
CA PHE A 81 -31.56 24.92 30.79
C PHE A 81 -31.11 25.34 32.20
#